data_AF-T0KHZ4-F1
#
_entry.id   AF-T0KHZ4-F1
#
_cell.length_a   1.000
_cell.length_b   1.000
_cell.length_c   1.000
_cell.angle_alpha   90.00
_cell.angle_beta   90.00
_cell.angle_gamma   90.00
#
_symmetry.space_group_name_H-M   'P 1'
#
loop_
_entity.id
_entity.type
_entity.pdbx_description
1 polymer ?
#
loop_
_entity_poly.entity_id
_entity_poly.type
_entity_poly.pdbx_seq_one_letter_code
_entity_poly.pdbx_strand_id
1 'polypeptide(L)'
;MRVLSAWALMAAATVSAMPQPLNKRDPFPPDGTVVGGVPHRPFRIRRQAAPAAPATPQGNQLIPVVVGGAQDTFVPNLITAQVGDVVQFQFSNGNHTVTQSAEGAACQPLQDTVPTAIHSGHIPFKDGQAMVGTFNMPITSTDTMFMYCATGPHCQEGQVLVINPTNAQQVVQYSKLAAAAKANVDGKTVVGGAVGQIPLANAAFVPAPAQGAGGGGGGPPPAAAPAAPPAEAPAAAPAAPAAPAEPAAPAAPAAPAEPAAAAAPPIAGALVA
;
A
#
# COMPACT_ATOMS: atom_id res chain seq x y z
N MET A 1 -11.65 -30.74 67.41
CA MET A 1 -12.11 -30.33 66.06
C MET A 1 -11.03 -30.83 65.09
N ARG A 2 -11.08 -31.97 64.37
CA ARG A 2 -12.07 -32.47 63.39
C ARG A 2 -12.47 -31.30 62.46
N VAL A 3 -12.17 -31.23 61.15
CA VAL A 3 -12.21 -32.24 60.08
C VAL A 3 -11.54 -31.69 58.78
N LEU A 4 -10.80 -32.59 58.09
CA LEU A 4 -10.50 -32.78 56.64
C LEU A 4 -9.95 -31.70 55.70
N SER A 5 -8.83 -32.10 55.09
CA SER A 5 -8.31 -31.71 53.76
C SER A 5 -9.30 -32.01 52.62
N ALA A 6 -9.33 -31.13 51.61
CA ALA A 6 -9.91 -31.44 50.30
C ALA A 6 -8.94 -30.99 49.20
N TRP A 7 -8.36 -31.97 48.52
CA TRP A 7 -7.61 -31.84 47.29
C TRP A 7 -8.59 -31.60 46.13
N ALA A 8 -8.40 -30.54 45.36
CA ALA A 8 -9.11 -30.36 44.10
C ALA A 8 -8.34 -31.05 42.97
N LEU A 9 -8.91 -32.14 42.44
CA LEU A 9 -8.43 -32.83 41.25
C LEU A 9 -8.53 -31.91 40.03
N MET A 10 -7.43 -31.77 39.29
CA MET A 10 -7.45 -31.35 37.90
C MET A 10 -7.99 -32.48 37.03
N ALA A 11 -9.13 -32.27 36.40
CA ALA A 11 -9.61 -33.13 35.32
C ALA A 11 -8.87 -32.75 34.02
N ALA A 12 -7.94 -33.59 33.59
CA ALA A 12 -7.34 -33.53 32.27
C ALA A 12 -8.39 -33.98 31.23
N ALA A 13 -8.92 -33.05 30.45
CA ALA A 13 -9.71 -33.36 29.27
C ALA A 13 -8.77 -33.82 28.15
N THR A 14 -8.69 -35.13 27.96
CA THR A 14 -8.02 -35.74 26.80
C THR A 14 -8.85 -35.48 25.55
N VAL A 15 -8.37 -34.60 24.67
CA VAL A 15 -8.89 -34.45 23.30
C VAL A 15 -8.49 -35.70 22.52
N SER A 16 -9.42 -36.63 22.37
CA SER A 16 -9.27 -37.78 21.50
C SER A 16 -9.37 -37.31 20.05
N ALA A 17 -8.25 -37.29 19.34
CA ALA A 17 -8.20 -37.01 17.91
C ALA A 17 -8.93 -38.12 17.15
N MET A 18 -10.08 -37.79 16.55
CA MET A 18 -10.78 -38.69 15.63
C MET A 18 -9.98 -38.78 14.32
N PRO A 19 -9.63 -39.99 13.83
CA PRO A 19 -9.03 -40.13 12.51
C PRO A 19 -10.09 -39.80 11.44
N GLN A 20 -9.80 -38.79 10.62
CA GLN A 20 -10.63 -38.49 9.46
C GLN A 20 -10.54 -39.65 8.44
N PRO A 21 -11.65 -40.03 7.78
CA PRO A 21 -11.60 -41.01 6.71
C PRO A 21 -10.76 -40.45 5.55
N LEU A 22 -9.64 -41.12 5.29
CA LEU A 22 -8.86 -40.96 4.07
C LEU A 22 -9.76 -41.34 2.89
N ASN A 23 -10.40 -40.35 2.26
CA ASN A 23 -10.92 -40.52 0.92
C ASN A 23 -9.72 -40.75 0.00
N LYS A 24 -9.49 -42.01 -0.38
CA LYS A 24 -8.63 -42.41 -1.48
C LYS A 24 -9.04 -41.58 -2.70
N ARG A 25 -8.20 -40.60 -3.04
CA ARG A 25 -8.20 -40.02 -4.38
C ARG A 25 -7.77 -41.13 -5.32
N ASP A 26 -8.64 -41.47 -6.26
CA ASP A 26 -8.34 -42.42 -7.31
C ASP A 26 -7.06 -42.01 -8.06
N PRO A 27 -6.15 -42.95 -8.37
CA PRO A 27 -4.98 -42.65 -9.17
C PRO A 27 -5.41 -42.32 -10.59
N PHE A 28 -5.04 -41.11 -11.03
CA PHE A 28 -5.08 -40.69 -12.42
C PHE A 28 -4.23 -41.67 -13.25
N PRO A 29 -4.78 -42.37 -14.27
CA PRO A 29 -3.97 -43.21 -15.14
C PRO A 29 -3.02 -42.33 -15.97
N PRO A 30 -1.75 -42.75 -16.20
CA PRO A 30 -0.74 -41.93 -16.86
C PRO A 30 -0.97 -41.70 -18.36
N ASP A 31 -1.99 -42.32 -18.97
CA ASP A 31 -2.15 -42.35 -20.43
C ASP A 31 -3.23 -41.41 -20.98
N GLY A 32 -3.71 -40.44 -20.18
CA GLY A 32 -4.49 -39.29 -20.68
C GLY A 32 -5.81 -39.61 -21.39
N THR A 33 -6.33 -40.83 -21.29
CA THR A 33 -7.55 -41.26 -21.98
C THR A 33 -8.79 -40.98 -21.13
N VAL A 34 -9.42 -39.83 -21.39
CA VAL A 34 -10.78 -39.54 -20.90
C VAL A 34 -11.77 -40.29 -21.80
N VAL A 35 -12.38 -41.36 -21.27
CA VAL A 35 -13.48 -42.07 -21.92
C VAL A 35 -14.79 -41.37 -21.55
N GLY A 36 -15.41 -40.68 -22.52
CA GLY A 36 -16.75 -40.15 -22.36
C GLY A 36 -17.01 -38.90 -23.20
N GLY A 37 -17.49 -39.09 -24.43
CA GLY A 37 -17.93 -37.99 -25.29
C GLY A 37 -19.18 -37.32 -24.75
N VAL A 38 -19.06 -36.04 -24.40
CA VAL A 38 -20.18 -35.12 -24.18
C VAL A 38 -20.04 -34.00 -25.20
N PRO A 39 -21.07 -33.68 -26.01
CA PRO A 39 -20.96 -32.70 -27.08
C PRO A 39 -20.59 -31.31 -26.52
N HIS A 40 -19.62 -30.66 -27.18
CA HIS A 40 -19.08 -29.34 -26.82
C HIS A 40 -20.16 -28.26 -26.84
N ARG A 41 -20.82 -28.03 -25.70
CA ARG A 41 -21.46 -26.74 -25.42
C ARG A 41 -20.38 -25.76 -24.97
N PRO A 42 -20.40 -24.49 -25.44
CA PRO A 42 -19.47 -23.50 -24.91
C PRO A 42 -19.77 -23.29 -23.43
N PHE A 43 -18.81 -23.62 -22.56
CA PHE A 43 -18.85 -23.30 -21.14
C PHE A 43 -18.88 -21.78 -20.97
N ARG A 44 -20.07 -21.22 -20.74
CA ARG A 44 -20.24 -19.84 -20.30
C ARG A 44 -20.19 -19.83 -18.76
N ILE A 45 -19.04 -19.45 -18.18
CA ILE A 45 -18.96 -19.18 -16.75
C ILE A 45 -19.75 -17.90 -16.48
N ARG A 46 -21.00 -18.02 -16.00
CA ARG A 46 -21.67 -16.89 -15.36
C ARG A 46 -20.93 -16.62 -14.06
N ARG A 47 -20.11 -15.57 -14.01
CA ARG A 47 -19.73 -14.95 -12.74
C ARG A 47 -21.01 -14.34 -12.16
N GLN A 48 -21.67 -15.09 -11.27
CA GLN A 48 -22.63 -14.48 -10.37
C GLN A 48 -21.80 -13.66 -9.38
N ALA A 49 -21.94 -12.34 -9.41
CA ALA A 49 -21.44 -11.51 -8.32
C ALA A 49 -22.17 -11.96 -7.05
N ALA A 50 -21.43 -12.46 -6.07
CA ALA A 50 -21.99 -12.75 -4.77
C ALA A 50 -22.54 -11.43 -4.18
N PRO A 51 -23.77 -11.41 -3.64
CA PRO A 51 -24.24 -10.25 -2.92
C PRO A 51 -23.30 -10.00 -1.73
N ALA A 52 -22.94 -8.73 -1.52
CA ALA A 52 -22.17 -8.33 -0.34
C ALA A 52 -22.92 -8.79 0.92
N ALA A 53 -22.22 -9.51 1.81
CA ALA A 53 -22.78 -9.89 3.09
C ALA A 53 -23.18 -8.63 3.87
N PRO A 54 -24.31 -8.64 4.59
CA PRO A 54 -24.71 -7.50 5.40
C PRO A 54 -23.64 -7.24 6.47
N ALA A 55 -23.11 -6.02 6.49
CA ALA A 55 -22.16 -5.59 7.51
C ALA A 55 -22.89 -5.54 8.87
N THR A 56 -22.39 -6.28 9.85
CA THR A 56 -22.79 -6.13 11.25
C THR A 56 -22.54 -4.68 11.67
N PRO A 57 -23.42 -4.00 12.41
CA PRO A 57 -23.15 -2.65 12.90
C PRO A 57 -21.89 -2.70 13.78
N GLN A 58 -20.76 -2.27 13.23
CA GLN A 58 -19.57 -2.01 14.03
C GLN A 58 -19.71 -0.60 14.58
N GLY A 59 -19.47 -0.42 15.88
CA GLY A 59 -19.28 0.92 16.43
C GLY A 59 -18.11 1.60 15.73
N ASN A 60 -18.04 2.93 15.79
CA ASN A 60 -16.97 3.72 15.19
C ASN A 60 -15.59 3.14 15.55
N GLN A 61 -14.72 3.00 14.56
CA GLN A 61 -13.40 2.39 14.68
C GLN A 61 -12.30 3.45 14.73
N LEU A 62 -11.19 3.11 15.39
CA LEU A 62 -9.93 3.84 15.27
C LEU A 62 -9.04 3.06 14.28
N ILE A 63 -8.76 3.66 13.13
CA ILE A 63 -8.00 3.04 12.04
C ILE A 63 -6.56 3.58 12.07
N PRO A 64 -5.56 2.81 12.52
CA PRO A 64 -4.18 3.27 12.54
C PRO A 64 -3.58 3.28 11.13
N VAL A 65 -2.88 4.37 10.78
CA VAL A 65 -2.05 4.47 9.58
C VAL A 65 -0.67 4.95 10.01
N VAL A 66 0.35 4.14 9.78
CA VAL A 66 1.74 4.55 10.01
C VAL A 66 2.16 5.50 8.90
N VAL A 67 2.77 6.62 9.27
CA VAL A 67 3.29 7.64 8.34
C VAL A 67 4.80 7.66 8.41
N GLY A 68 5.44 7.46 7.26
CA GLY A 68 6.90 7.53 7.12
C GLY A 68 7.58 6.20 7.32
N GLY A 69 8.62 6.20 8.15
CA GLY A 69 9.43 5.02 8.43
C GLY A 69 10.53 4.83 7.39
N ALA A 70 11.23 3.70 7.43
CA ALA A 70 12.41 3.47 6.56
C ALA A 70 12.11 3.47 5.05
N GLN A 71 10.84 3.51 4.64
CA GLN A 71 10.40 3.47 3.25
C GLN A 71 9.61 4.73 2.85
N ASP A 72 9.46 5.71 3.74
CA ASP A 72 8.70 6.94 3.49
C ASP A 72 7.31 6.66 2.88
N THR A 73 6.49 5.83 3.56
CA THR A 73 5.18 5.39 3.04
C THR A 73 4.05 5.67 4.02
N PHE A 74 2.81 5.59 3.52
CA PHE A 74 1.64 5.36 4.37
C PHE A 74 1.39 3.86 4.46
N VAL A 75 1.25 3.33 5.66
CA VAL A 75 0.97 1.90 5.86
C VAL A 75 -0.25 1.71 6.78
N PRO A 76 -1.36 1.15 6.25
CA PRO A 76 -1.62 0.87 4.84
C PRO A 76 -1.77 2.14 3.98
N ASN A 77 -1.52 2.03 2.67
CA ASN A 77 -1.69 3.11 1.68
C ASN A 77 -3.07 3.12 0.99
N LEU A 78 -3.95 2.21 1.40
CA LEU A 78 -5.32 2.12 0.92
C LEU A 78 -6.20 1.66 2.08
N ILE A 79 -7.20 2.46 2.45
CA ILE A 79 -8.13 2.15 3.54
C ILE A 79 -9.57 2.40 3.14
N THR A 80 -10.48 1.65 3.77
CA THR A 80 -11.92 1.91 3.75
C THR A 80 -12.35 2.26 5.16
N ALA A 81 -13.09 3.36 5.32
CA ALA A 81 -13.55 3.90 6.58
C ALA A 81 -14.99 4.42 6.45
N GLN A 82 -15.80 4.23 7.48
CA GLN A 82 -17.18 4.70 7.53
C GLN A 82 -17.28 6.07 8.21
N VAL A 83 -18.37 6.79 7.97
CA VAL A 83 -18.65 8.02 8.72
C VAL A 83 -18.68 7.73 10.21
N GLY A 84 -17.92 8.50 10.97
CA GLY A 84 -17.74 8.34 12.41
C GLY A 84 -16.44 7.63 12.80
N ASP A 85 -15.80 6.89 11.91
CA ASP A 85 -14.47 6.35 12.16
C ASP A 85 -13.45 7.48 12.32
N VAL A 86 -12.32 7.17 12.97
CA VAL A 86 -11.18 8.08 13.09
C VAL A 86 -9.97 7.40 12.48
N VAL A 87 -9.38 8.03 11.47
CA VAL A 87 -8.07 7.61 10.95
C VAL A 87 -7.00 8.26 11.81
N GLN A 88 -6.29 7.45 12.58
CA GLN A 88 -5.18 7.89 13.40
C GLN A 88 -3.87 7.66 12.66
N PHE A 89 -3.34 8.75 12.13
CA PHE A 89 -2.01 8.77 11.55
C PHE A 89 -0.97 8.76 12.67
N GLN A 90 -0.04 7.80 12.64
CA GLN A 90 1.01 7.63 13.63
C GLN A 90 2.36 7.86 12.97
N PHE A 91 3.02 8.96 13.35
CA PHE A 91 4.22 9.43 12.65
C PHE A 91 5.43 8.66 13.16
N SER A 92 6.04 7.91 12.26
CA SER A 92 7.28 7.16 12.49
C SER A 92 8.47 7.92 11.90
N ASN A 93 9.68 7.37 12.01
CA ASN A 93 10.96 8.03 11.76
C ASN A 93 10.91 9.04 10.60
N GLY A 94 11.36 10.26 10.88
CA GLY A 94 11.44 11.36 9.93
C GLY A 94 10.52 12.51 10.32
N ASN A 95 10.26 13.39 9.36
CA ASN A 95 9.29 14.47 9.51
C ASN A 95 8.33 14.37 8.33
N HIS A 96 7.04 14.18 8.62
CA HIS A 96 6.06 13.86 7.60
C HIS A 96 4.79 14.69 7.78
N THR A 97 3.97 14.74 6.73
CA THR A 97 2.63 15.35 6.77
C THR A 97 1.59 14.38 6.22
N VAL A 98 0.33 14.66 6.52
CA VAL A 98 -0.84 14.12 5.83
C VAL A 98 -1.52 15.32 5.18
N THR A 99 -1.46 15.41 3.86
CA THR A 99 -2.00 16.55 3.11
C THR A 99 -2.93 16.07 2.02
N GLN A 100 -4.12 16.65 1.91
CA GLN A 100 -5.09 16.30 0.90
C GLN A 100 -4.78 16.98 -0.43
N SER A 101 -4.94 16.24 -1.53
CA SER A 101 -4.94 16.77 -2.90
C SER A 101 -6.25 16.42 -3.62
N ALA A 102 -6.41 16.94 -4.84
CA ALA A 102 -7.34 16.35 -5.81
C ALA A 102 -6.74 15.07 -6.41
N GLU A 103 -7.60 14.18 -6.92
CA GLU A 103 -7.21 12.91 -7.57
C GLU A 103 -6.17 13.14 -8.69
N GLY A 104 -6.38 14.15 -9.53
CA GLY A 104 -5.53 14.47 -10.68
C GLY A 104 -4.33 15.38 -10.39
N ALA A 105 -4.15 15.83 -9.15
CA ALA A 105 -3.15 16.83 -8.78
C ALA A 105 -2.32 16.36 -7.58
N ALA A 106 -1.76 15.15 -7.67
CA ALA A 106 -0.86 14.61 -6.64
C ALA A 106 0.29 15.59 -6.32
N CYS A 107 0.72 15.60 -5.06
CA CYS A 107 1.77 16.48 -4.55
C CYS A 107 1.45 17.98 -4.59
N GLN A 108 0.17 18.35 -4.77
CA GLN A 108 -0.32 19.72 -4.71
C GLN A 108 -1.46 19.81 -3.67
N PRO A 109 -1.42 20.78 -2.75
CA PRO A 109 -2.41 20.86 -1.68
C PRO A 109 -3.76 21.32 -2.24
N LEU A 110 -4.83 20.65 -1.83
CA LEU A 110 -6.19 21.06 -2.20
C LEU A 110 -6.60 22.39 -1.54
N GLN A 111 -5.86 22.84 -0.51
CA GLN A 111 -6.14 24.05 0.26
C GLN A 111 -6.16 25.35 -0.57
N ASP A 112 -5.55 25.36 -1.75
CA ASP A 112 -5.65 26.50 -2.66
C ASP A 112 -7.07 26.72 -3.20
N THR A 113 -7.86 25.65 -3.28
CA THR A 113 -9.26 25.69 -3.75
C THR A 113 -10.27 25.39 -2.66
N VAL A 114 -9.89 24.59 -1.65
CA VAL A 114 -10.75 24.18 -0.53
C VAL A 114 -9.99 24.44 0.76
N PRO A 115 -10.12 25.63 1.38
CA PRO A 115 -9.33 26.00 2.56
C PRO A 115 -9.46 25.05 3.75
N THR A 116 -10.55 24.28 3.81
CA THR A 116 -10.81 23.26 4.83
C THR A 116 -10.23 21.88 4.51
N ALA A 117 -9.52 21.72 3.40
CA ALA A 117 -8.90 20.45 3.01
C ALA A 117 -7.87 20.00 4.06
N ILE A 118 -7.76 18.68 4.23
CA ILE A 118 -6.97 18.08 5.31
C ILE A 118 -5.49 18.46 5.16
N HIS A 119 -4.90 18.91 6.26
CA HIS A 119 -3.45 19.04 6.38
C HIS A 119 -3.06 18.88 7.86
N SER A 120 -2.17 17.95 8.17
CA SER A 120 -1.73 17.72 9.56
C SER A 120 -0.67 18.71 10.04
N GLY A 121 -0.01 19.42 9.13
CA GLY A 121 1.31 20.00 9.40
C GLY A 121 2.39 18.92 9.50
N HIS A 122 3.63 19.39 9.67
CA HIS A 122 4.81 18.56 9.89
C HIS A 122 4.84 18.00 11.30
N ILE A 123 4.80 16.68 11.43
CA ILE A 123 4.86 15.98 12.71
C ILE A 123 6.12 15.09 12.70
N PRO A 124 7.19 15.48 13.42
CA PRO A 124 8.43 14.74 13.45
C PRO A 124 8.40 13.59 14.46
N PHE A 125 9.12 12.52 14.14
CA PHE A 125 9.47 11.46 15.07
C PHE A 125 10.95 11.08 14.91
N LYS A 126 11.64 10.93 16.04
CA LYS A 126 13.05 10.53 16.09
C LYS A 126 13.20 9.24 16.89
N ASP A 127 14.07 8.35 16.44
CA ASP A 127 14.35 7.10 17.14
C ASP A 127 14.78 7.37 18.60
N GLY A 128 14.29 6.53 19.51
CA GLY A 128 14.49 6.70 20.96
C GLY A 128 13.43 7.54 21.67
N GLN A 129 12.48 8.16 20.95
CA GLN A 129 11.34 8.83 21.59
C GLN A 129 10.34 7.83 22.19
N ALA A 130 9.85 8.13 23.39
CA ALA A 130 8.84 7.31 24.09
C ALA A 130 7.40 7.63 23.65
N MET A 131 7.19 8.80 23.04
CA MET A 131 5.89 9.28 22.57
C MET A 131 5.92 9.44 21.05
N VAL A 132 4.88 8.96 20.41
CA VAL A 132 4.67 9.02 18.95
C VAL A 132 3.66 10.12 18.67
N GLY A 133 4.01 11.04 17.78
CA GLY A 133 3.09 12.06 17.28
C GLY A 133 1.96 11.43 16.48
N THR A 134 0.75 11.95 16.66
CA THR A 134 -0.42 11.50 15.90
C THR A 134 -1.21 12.64 15.29
N PHE A 135 -1.93 12.34 14.21
CA PHE A 135 -2.98 13.20 13.68
C PHE A 135 -4.28 12.38 13.60
N ASN A 136 -5.28 12.78 14.36
CA ASN A 136 -6.56 12.10 14.47
C ASN A 136 -7.57 12.77 13.54
N MET A 137 -7.86 12.13 12.40
CA MET A 137 -8.75 12.65 11.37
C MET A 137 -10.11 11.96 11.44
N PRO A 138 -11.18 12.64 11.88
CA PRO A 138 -12.53 12.07 11.85
C PRO A 138 -13.04 11.95 10.42
N ILE A 139 -13.65 10.81 10.10
CA ILE A 139 -14.30 10.57 8.81
C ILE A 139 -15.72 11.13 8.88
N THR A 140 -15.97 12.21 8.15
CA THR A 140 -17.28 12.90 8.10
C THR A 140 -18.06 12.62 6.82
N SER A 141 -17.42 12.03 5.82
CA SER A 141 -18.01 11.57 4.56
C SER A 141 -17.30 10.29 4.08
N THR A 142 -17.97 9.49 3.26
CA THR A 142 -17.38 8.31 2.58
C THR A 142 -16.81 8.65 1.20
N ASP A 143 -16.74 9.93 0.83
CA ASP A 143 -16.11 10.34 -0.42
C ASP A 143 -14.65 9.89 -0.50
N THR A 144 -14.17 9.58 -1.70
CA THR A 144 -12.77 9.20 -1.90
C THR A 144 -11.86 10.39 -1.60
N MET A 145 -10.83 10.16 -0.79
CA MET A 145 -9.85 11.19 -0.45
C MET A 145 -8.43 10.74 -0.81
N PHE A 146 -7.65 11.66 -1.37
CA PHE A 146 -6.27 11.44 -1.80
C PHE A 146 -5.33 12.22 -0.89
N MET A 147 -4.46 11.50 -0.20
CA MET A 147 -3.50 12.04 0.77
C MET A 147 -2.07 11.85 0.28
N TYR A 148 -1.20 12.80 0.55
CA TYR A 148 0.23 12.70 0.30
C TYR A 148 1.04 13.32 1.44
N CYS A 149 2.33 12.97 1.51
CA CYS A 149 3.28 13.67 2.37
C CYS A 149 3.96 14.79 1.61
N ALA A 150 3.87 16.00 2.16
CA ALA A 150 4.41 17.20 1.56
C ALA A 150 5.88 17.49 1.95
N THR A 151 6.56 16.53 2.59
CA THR A 151 7.97 16.67 2.94
C THR A 151 8.86 16.28 1.79
N GLY A 152 9.79 17.15 1.42
CA GLY A 152 10.85 16.85 0.44
C GLY A 152 10.30 16.18 -0.83
N PRO A 153 10.94 15.11 -1.33
CA PRO A 153 10.46 14.35 -2.47
C PRO A 153 9.50 13.20 -2.10
N HIS A 154 9.05 13.07 -0.84
CA HIS A 154 8.41 11.84 -0.38
C HIS A 154 7.12 11.51 -1.15
N CYS A 155 6.35 12.54 -1.56
CA CYS A 155 5.17 12.31 -2.39
C CYS A 155 5.54 11.61 -3.71
N GLN A 156 6.56 12.13 -4.40
CA GLN A 156 7.06 11.56 -5.66
C GLN A 156 7.68 10.18 -5.47
N GLU A 157 8.24 9.90 -4.29
CA GLU A 157 8.81 8.60 -3.92
C GLU A 157 7.73 7.58 -3.52
N GLY A 158 6.46 7.99 -3.44
CA GLY A 158 5.33 7.10 -3.24
C GLY A 158 4.67 7.19 -1.86
N GLN A 159 4.98 8.23 -1.07
CA GLN A 159 4.26 8.53 0.17
C GLN A 159 2.87 9.11 -0.13
N VAL A 160 1.97 8.23 -0.60
CA VAL A 160 0.59 8.53 -0.94
C VAL A 160 -0.38 7.53 -0.30
N LEU A 161 -1.60 7.98 -0.04
CA LEU A 161 -2.69 7.17 0.53
C LEU A 161 -4.01 7.52 -0.16
N VAL A 162 -4.83 6.51 -0.41
CA VAL A 162 -6.22 6.69 -0.83
C VAL A 162 -7.18 6.14 0.21
N ILE A 163 -8.08 6.99 0.69
CA ILE A 163 -9.14 6.66 1.64
C ILE A 163 -10.44 6.52 0.88
N ASN A 164 -11.21 5.46 1.15
CA ASN A 164 -12.47 5.14 0.49
C ASN A 164 -12.40 5.13 -1.04
N PRO A 165 -11.47 4.37 -1.64
CA PRO A 165 -11.40 4.27 -3.09
C PRO A 165 -12.67 3.58 -3.65
N THR A 166 -13.15 4.09 -4.77
CA THR A 166 -14.19 3.44 -5.58
C THR A 166 -13.70 2.11 -6.18
N ASN A 167 -12.40 1.97 -6.39
CA ASN A 167 -11.75 0.74 -6.80
C ASN A 167 -10.26 0.73 -6.44
N ALA A 168 -9.69 -0.46 -6.26
CA ALA A 168 -8.31 -0.63 -5.82
C ALA A 168 -7.24 -0.06 -6.79
N GLN A 169 -7.57 0.24 -8.06
CA GLN A 169 -6.60 0.83 -8.98
C GLN A 169 -6.34 2.31 -8.68
N GLN A 170 -7.21 3.01 -7.95
CA GLN A 170 -7.04 4.43 -7.68
C GLN A 170 -5.72 4.74 -6.93
N VAL A 171 -5.31 3.91 -5.97
CA VAL A 171 -4.01 4.12 -5.29
C VAL A 171 -2.83 3.95 -6.24
N VAL A 172 -2.91 2.99 -7.17
CA VAL A 172 -1.86 2.75 -8.17
C VAL A 172 -1.77 3.93 -9.13
N GLN A 173 -2.90 4.45 -9.59
CA GLN A 173 -2.92 5.59 -10.51
C GLN A 173 -2.48 6.88 -9.81
N TYR A 174 -2.91 7.10 -8.58
CA TYR A 174 -2.49 8.24 -7.78
C TYR A 174 -0.99 8.21 -7.48
N SER A 175 -0.43 7.04 -7.17
CA SER A 175 1.03 6.85 -7.03
C SER A 175 1.80 7.18 -8.30
N LYS A 176 1.29 6.81 -9.49
CA LYS A 176 1.92 7.20 -10.77
C LYS A 176 1.87 8.70 -11.01
N LEU A 177 0.75 9.35 -10.69
CA LEU A 177 0.63 10.80 -10.78
C LEU A 177 1.62 11.50 -9.85
N ALA A 178 1.78 10.98 -8.63
CA ALA A 178 2.73 11.50 -7.67
C ALA A 178 4.18 11.38 -8.17
N ALA A 179 4.58 10.20 -8.67
CA ALA A 179 5.91 9.99 -9.24
C ALA A 179 6.22 10.90 -10.46
N ALA A 180 5.19 11.30 -11.21
CA ALA A 180 5.31 12.23 -12.33
C ALA A 180 5.24 13.72 -11.92
N ALA A 181 4.92 14.03 -10.66
CA ALA A 181 4.77 15.40 -10.19
C ALA A 181 6.11 16.13 -10.16
N LYS A 182 6.15 17.34 -10.72
CA LYS A 182 7.38 18.15 -10.82
C LYS A 182 7.76 18.86 -9.52
N ALA A 183 6.81 19.01 -8.61
CA ALA A 183 6.99 19.71 -7.34
C ALA A 183 6.15 19.03 -6.26
N ASN A 184 6.67 19.06 -5.02
CA ASN A 184 5.92 18.73 -3.82
C ASN A 184 5.65 20.03 -3.08
N VAL A 185 4.38 20.40 -2.96
CA VAL A 185 3.98 21.69 -2.38
C VAL A 185 3.32 21.44 -1.04
N ASP A 186 3.68 22.22 -0.03
CA ASP A 186 3.16 22.05 1.32
C ASP A 186 1.77 22.66 1.51
N GLY A 187 1.03 22.11 2.47
CA GLY A 187 -0.19 22.72 2.97
C GLY A 187 0.09 24.04 3.70
N LYS A 188 -0.96 24.83 3.91
CA LYS A 188 -0.87 26.16 4.52
C LYS A 188 -1.27 26.14 5.99
N THR A 189 -2.39 25.50 6.31
CA THR A 189 -2.99 25.56 7.65
C THR A 189 -3.32 24.16 8.12
N VAL A 190 -3.04 23.86 9.39
CA VAL A 190 -3.42 22.57 9.99
C VAL A 190 -4.95 22.53 10.14
N VAL A 191 -5.61 21.63 9.42
CA VAL A 191 -7.07 21.50 9.36
C VAL A 191 -7.47 20.05 9.14
N GLY A 192 -8.68 19.67 9.59
CA GLY A 192 -9.28 18.38 9.26
C GLY A 192 -9.07 17.28 10.29
N GLY A 193 -8.41 17.59 11.40
CA GLY A 193 -8.15 16.65 12.48
C GLY A 193 -7.44 17.33 13.65
N ALA A 194 -7.08 16.53 14.65
CA ALA A 194 -6.38 17.00 15.85
C ALA A 194 -5.00 16.35 15.96
N VAL A 195 -3.97 17.17 16.16
CA VAL A 195 -2.63 16.69 16.50
C VAL A 195 -2.64 16.18 17.94
N GLY A 196 -2.01 15.04 18.19
CA GLY A 196 -1.91 14.40 19.49
C GLY A 196 -0.64 13.59 19.64
N GLN A 197 -0.58 12.77 20.69
CA GLN A 197 0.49 11.82 20.92
C GLN A 197 -0.05 10.54 21.55
N ILE A 198 0.64 9.42 21.31
CA ILE A 198 0.41 8.14 21.98
C ILE A 198 1.73 7.58 22.51
N PRO A 199 1.74 6.75 23.56
CA PRO A 199 2.93 6.01 23.95
C PRO A 199 3.39 5.11 22.78
N LEU A 200 4.71 5.00 22.58
CA LEU A 200 5.29 4.14 21.54
C LEU A 200 4.82 2.69 21.63
N ALA A 201 4.56 2.18 22.83
CA ALA A 201 4.02 0.83 23.05
C ALA A 201 2.63 0.60 22.39
N ASN A 202 1.91 1.67 22.07
CA ASN A 202 0.60 1.61 21.43
C ASN A 202 0.67 1.93 19.92
N ALA A 203 1.87 2.19 19.39
CA ALA A 203 2.05 2.49 17.98
C ALA A 203 2.04 1.21 17.13
N ALA A 204 1.54 1.31 15.90
CA ALA A 204 1.44 0.21 14.94
C ALA A 204 2.74 -0.04 14.16
N PHE A 205 3.89 0.40 14.70
CA PHE A 205 5.21 0.17 14.11
C PHE A 205 6.25 -0.11 15.18
N VAL A 206 7.33 -0.78 14.78
CA VAL A 206 8.52 -0.98 15.61
C VAL A 206 9.57 0.03 15.15
N PRO A 207 10.02 0.96 16.00
CA PRO A 207 11.05 1.92 15.61
C PRO A 207 12.39 1.22 15.45
N ALA A 208 13.28 1.84 14.66
CA ALA A 208 14.66 1.39 14.62
C ALA A 208 15.30 1.59 16.01
N PRO A 209 16.26 0.73 16.41
CA PRO A 209 17.05 0.98 17.61
C PRO A 209 17.68 2.36 17.50
N ALA A 210 17.62 3.16 18.57
CA ALA A 210 18.28 4.44 18.60
C ALA A 210 19.76 4.26 18.25
N GLN A 211 20.24 4.85 17.16
CA GLN A 211 21.68 4.92 16.92
C GLN A 211 22.26 5.81 18.02
N GLY A 212 22.89 5.17 19.00
CA GLY A 212 23.58 5.88 20.07
C GLY A 212 24.61 6.84 19.50
N ALA A 213 24.69 8.04 20.08
CA ALA A 213 25.84 8.91 19.91
C ALA A 213 27.12 8.10 20.12
N GLY A 214 28.09 8.26 19.21
CA GLY A 214 29.24 7.38 19.04
C GLY A 214 29.88 6.88 20.34
N GLY A 215 29.95 5.56 20.45
CA GLY A 215 30.84 4.85 21.36
C GLY A 215 31.62 3.84 20.54
N GLY A 216 32.89 4.16 20.24
CA GLY A 216 33.83 3.20 19.68
C GLY A 216 33.90 1.97 20.60
N GLY A 217 33.42 0.85 20.08
CA GLY A 217 33.41 -0.42 20.77
C GLY A 217 33.41 -1.50 19.71
N GLY A 218 34.53 -1.63 19.00
CA GLY A 218 34.81 -2.81 18.20
C GLY A 218 34.85 -4.01 19.14
N GLY A 219 33.72 -4.71 19.26
CA GLY A 219 33.75 -6.09 19.73
C GLY A 219 34.56 -6.90 18.71
N PRO A 220 35.50 -7.76 19.14
CA PRO A 220 36.21 -8.61 18.20
C PRO A 220 35.19 -9.43 17.40
N PRO A 221 35.42 -9.65 16.09
CA PRO A 221 34.52 -10.48 15.30
C PRO A 221 34.43 -11.86 15.96
N PRO A 222 33.26 -12.53 15.92
CA PRO A 222 33.19 -13.93 16.32
C PRO A 222 34.22 -14.71 15.49
N ALA A 223 35.00 -15.55 16.17
CA ALA A 223 36.04 -16.36 15.55
C ALA A 223 35.49 -17.05 14.30
N ALA A 224 36.16 -16.82 13.17
CA ALA A 224 35.84 -17.45 11.90
C ALA A 224 35.83 -18.97 12.07
N ALA A 225 34.73 -19.61 11.65
CA ALA A 225 34.68 -21.04 11.46
C ALA A 225 35.80 -21.46 10.49
N PRO A 226 36.46 -22.62 10.70
CA PRO A 226 37.56 -23.06 9.84
C PRO A 226 37.10 -23.20 8.39
N ALA A 227 37.89 -22.64 7.48
CA ALA A 227 37.66 -22.67 6.05
C ALA A 227 37.59 -24.11 5.52
N ALA A 228 36.57 -24.39 4.71
CA ALA A 228 36.54 -25.56 3.86
C ALA A 228 37.72 -25.52 2.85
N PRO A 229 38.30 -26.67 2.47
CA PRO A 229 39.39 -26.71 1.50
C PRO A 229 38.94 -26.19 0.12
N PRO A 230 39.85 -25.62 -0.67
CA PRO A 230 39.50 -24.99 -1.94
C PRO A 230 39.00 -26.03 -2.95
N ALA A 231 37.82 -25.79 -3.50
CA ALA A 231 37.37 -26.45 -4.71
C ALA A 231 38.16 -25.89 -5.90
N GLU A 232 38.75 -26.81 -6.65
CA GLU A 232 39.53 -26.60 -7.87
C GLU A 232 38.68 -25.87 -8.94
N ALA A 233 39.25 -24.83 -9.55
CA ALA A 233 38.62 -24.06 -10.61
C ALA A 233 38.60 -24.87 -11.92
N PRO A 234 37.47 -24.94 -12.66
CA PRO A 234 37.51 -25.32 -14.05
C PRO A 234 38.10 -24.18 -14.88
N ALA A 235 39.10 -24.53 -15.69
CA ALA A 235 39.78 -23.66 -16.62
C ALA A 235 38.81 -22.96 -17.60
N ALA A 236 39.15 -21.72 -17.92
CA ALA A 236 38.51 -20.92 -18.96
C ALA A 236 38.62 -21.60 -20.33
N ALA A 237 37.47 -21.75 -21.01
CA ALA A 237 37.42 -22.01 -22.44
C ALA A 237 37.44 -20.68 -23.22
N PRO A 238 38.10 -20.62 -24.39
CA PRO A 238 38.35 -19.37 -25.09
C PRO A 238 37.11 -18.80 -25.77
N ALA A 239 37.11 -17.47 -25.91
CA ALA A 239 36.10 -16.68 -26.58
C ALA A 239 35.90 -17.12 -28.05
N ALA A 240 34.65 -17.33 -28.44
CA ALA A 240 34.24 -17.44 -29.83
C ALA A 240 34.12 -16.04 -30.46
N PRO A 241 34.51 -15.86 -31.73
CA PRO A 241 34.55 -14.55 -32.39
C PRO A 241 33.14 -14.00 -32.68
N ALA A 242 33.06 -12.67 -32.66
CA ALA A 242 31.87 -11.89 -32.97
C ALA A 242 31.30 -12.22 -34.36
N ALA A 243 30.01 -12.51 -34.41
CA ALA A 243 29.23 -12.54 -35.64
C ALA A 243 28.85 -11.10 -36.07
N PRO A 244 28.86 -10.79 -37.38
CA PRO A 244 28.66 -9.46 -37.90
C PRO A 244 27.21 -8.98 -37.76
N ALA A 245 27.06 -7.67 -37.62
CA ALA A 245 25.79 -6.96 -37.63
C ALA A 245 25.06 -7.13 -38.98
N GLU A 246 23.79 -7.52 -38.93
CA GLU A 246 22.84 -7.39 -40.05
C GLU A 246 21.92 -6.17 -39.86
N PRO A 247 21.40 -5.60 -40.96
CA PRO A 247 21.09 -4.18 -41.06
C PRO A 247 19.71 -3.82 -40.52
N ALA A 248 19.59 -2.54 -40.17
CA ALA A 248 18.34 -1.87 -39.86
C ALA A 248 17.29 -2.04 -40.97
N ALA A 249 16.12 -2.53 -40.60
CA ALA A 249 14.93 -2.48 -41.44
C ALA A 249 14.36 -1.04 -41.47
N PRO A 250 13.90 -0.55 -42.64
CA PRO A 250 13.48 0.83 -42.83
C PRO A 250 12.14 1.15 -42.17
N ALA A 251 12.00 2.43 -41.81
CA ALA A 251 10.81 3.04 -41.26
C ALA A 251 9.55 2.81 -42.14
N ALA A 252 8.46 2.41 -41.49
CA ALA A 252 7.13 2.43 -42.10
C ALA A 252 6.60 3.88 -42.19
N PRO A 253 5.90 4.25 -43.28
CA PRO A 253 5.49 5.62 -43.56
C PRO A 253 4.33 6.10 -42.68
N ALA A 254 4.33 7.41 -42.45
CA ALA A 254 3.29 8.16 -41.76
C ALA A 254 1.90 7.94 -42.39
N ALA A 255 0.90 7.69 -41.55
CA ALA A 255 -0.51 7.76 -41.92
C ALA A 255 -0.95 9.23 -42.10
N PRO A 256 -1.84 9.51 -43.07
CA PRO A 256 -2.20 10.88 -43.46
C PRO A 256 -3.08 11.58 -42.42
N ALA A 257 -2.91 12.91 -42.36
CA ALA A 257 -3.70 13.84 -41.60
C ALA A 257 -5.19 13.78 -42.00
N GLU A 258 -6.07 13.65 -41.01
CA GLU A 258 -7.50 13.95 -41.19
C GLU A 258 -7.70 15.48 -41.27
N PRO A 259 -8.59 15.95 -42.18
CA PRO A 259 -8.77 17.37 -42.43
C PRO A 259 -9.51 18.08 -41.30
N ALA A 260 -9.05 19.29 -41.01
CA ALA A 260 -9.70 20.27 -40.15
C ALA A 260 -11.14 20.53 -40.61
N ALA A 261 -12.10 20.29 -39.72
CA ALA A 261 -13.46 20.79 -39.87
C ALA A 261 -13.44 22.31 -39.80
N ALA A 262 -13.82 22.93 -40.92
CA ALA A 262 -13.89 24.35 -41.12
C ALA A 262 -14.88 25.03 -40.16
N ALA A 263 -14.48 26.23 -39.73
CA ALA A 263 -15.26 27.18 -38.97
C ALA A 263 -16.58 27.53 -39.69
N ALA A 264 -17.68 27.51 -38.92
CA ALA A 264 -18.94 28.12 -39.33
C ALA A 264 -18.82 29.66 -39.32
N PRO A 265 -19.37 30.37 -40.32
CA PRO A 265 -19.30 31.83 -40.38
C PRO A 265 -20.26 32.51 -39.36
N PRO A 266 -19.98 33.77 -38.96
CA PRO A 266 -20.84 34.50 -38.04
C PRO A 266 -22.12 34.98 -38.75
N ILE A 267 -23.27 34.68 -38.14
CA ILE A 267 -24.55 35.32 -38.46
C ILE A 267 -24.59 36.70 -37.81
N ALA A 268 -24.40 37.73 -38.64
CA ALA A 268 -24.67 39.11 -38.29
C ALA A 268 -26.14 39.45 -38.58
N GLY A 269 -26.82 39.99 -37.56
CA GLY A 269 -27.81 41.05 -37.72
C GLY A 269 -29.26 40.65 -37.98
N ALA A 270 -30.11 40.81 -36.96
CA ALA A 270 -31.46 41.33 -37.13
C ALA A 270 -31.87 42.12 -35.88
N LEU A 271 -31.92 43.43 -36.05
CA LEU A 271 -32.41 44.45 -35.14
C LEU A 271 -33.77 44.88 -35.67
N VAL A 272 -34.89 44.61 -34.99
CA VAL A 272 -36.16 45.35 -35.19
C VAL A 272 -37.02 45.28 -33.91
N ALA A 273 -37.36 46.48 -33.41
CA ALA A 273 -38.47 46.90 -32.53
C ALA A 273 -38.64 46.24 -31.14
#